data_AF-A0A317X8L1-F1
#
_entry.id   AF-A0A317X8L1-F1
#
_cell.length_a   1.000
_cell.length_b   1.000
_cell.length_c   1.000
_cell.angle_alpha   90.00
_cell.angle_beta   90.00
_cell.angle_gamma   90.00
#
_symmetry.space_group_name_H-M   'P 1'
#
loop_
_entity.id
_entity.type
_entity.pdbx_description
1 polymer ?
#
loop_
_entity_poly.entity_id
_entity_poly.type
_entity_poly.pdbx_seq_one_letter_code
_entity_poly.pdbx_strand_id
1 'polypeptide(L)'
;MAAVNHDEEGGHRVSRARRSSMIGTYERLGELSPLTGNTHPSPQETSHSLPETTSERQRVSTTDRSLDKDAGLADKVTAHQIEEIGDGNLPPGKTVLYLAYGSNLCSETFLGKRGIKPLSQINVIVPGLWLTFDLPGIPYMEPCFAGTRLRKPSSEESLGRSEDNKSDEKAALESSRLKQKTPDYNPDMPLIGVVYEVTLADYARIIATEGGGRGYEDRVVDCYSFPKSYDPADPLPEHPGTKPFKAHTLLSPAVAEDFLGTTGPRKRTFISRFSPLVRPNPFYAQPSARYLNLIATGAAEHDFPITYRNYLAGIQPYRITTLRQKIGKMVFVGCWGPPVFLVLLLQRIFAGSDGRSPTWLVKFADAVFFTCWQSYDNVFWGLFGDGERTIGDNTRR
;
A
#
# COMPACT_ATOMS: atom_id res chain seq x y z
N MET A 1 -10.11 63.74 13.89
CA MET A 1 -9.81 62.59 14.78
C MET A 1 -10.91 61.55 14.60
N ALA A 2 -10.66 60.55 13.76
CA ALA A 2 -11.47 59.35 13.70
C ALA A 2 -10.47 58.21 13.45
N ALA A 3 -10.28 57.38 14.47
CA ALA A 3 -9.35 56.26 14.46
C ALA A 3 -10.02 55.06 13.78
N VAL A 4 -9.29 54.47 12.84
CA VAL A 4 -9.57 53.19 12.19
C VAL A 4 -9.12 52.09 13.15
N ASN A 5 -10.01 51.17 13.51
CA ASN A 5 -9.63 49.88 14.07
C ASN A 5 -9.87 48.79 13.03
N HIS A 6 -8.78 48.14 12.65
CA HIS A 6 -8.73 46.84 12.01
C HIS A 6 -9.10 45.78 13.04
N ASP A 7 -9.93 44.81 12.65
CA ASP A 7 -9.83 43.45 13.17
C ASP A 7 -10.03 42.47 11.99
N GLU A 8 -8.94 41.80 11.65
CA GLU A 8 -8.89 40.63 10.79
C GLU A 8 -9.31 39.40 11.60
N GLU A 9 -10.30 38.64 11.15
CA GLU A 9 -10.46 37.23 11.54
C GLU A 9 -10.46 36.34 10.29
N GLY A 10 -9.25 36.02 9.84
CA GLY A 10 -8.97 34.91 8.93
C GLY A 10 -9.06 33.57 9.67
N GLY A 11 -10.27 33.03 9.81
CA GLY A 11 -10.48 31.69 10.32
C GLY A 11 -10.10 30.61 9.29
N HIS A 12 -8.89 30.05 9.39
CA HIS A 12 -8.53 28.80 8.70
C HIS A 12 -9.48 27.68 9.13
N ARG A 13 -10.38 27.28 8.22
CA ARG A 13 -11.16 26.03 8.36
C ARG A 13 -10.19 24.85 8.35
N VAL A 14 -9.94 24.28 9.52
CA VAL A 14 -9.35 22.95 9.69
C VAL A 14 -10.16 21.96 8.85
N SER A 15 -9.48 21.25 7.95
CA SER A 15 -10.12 20.28 7.06
C SER A 15 -10.79 19.17 7.87
N ARG A 16 -12.04 18.87 7.54
CA ARG A 16 -12.83 17.82 8.19
C ARG A 16 -12.13 16.49 7.91
N ALA A 17 -11.66 15.81 8.96
CA ALA A 17 -10.99 14.50 8.86
C ALA A 17 -11.76 13.56 7.93
N ARG A 18 -11.11 13.18 6.83
CA ARG A 18 -11.69 12.46 5.71
C ARG A 18 -11.84 10.98 6.08
N ARG A 19 -12.98 10.36 5.74
CA ARG A 19 -13.23 8.94 6.05
C ARG A 19 -12.63 8.04 4.99
N SER A 20 -11.80 7.09 5.42
CA SER A 20 -11.23 6.00 4.61
C SER A 20 -12.32 5.00 4.14
N SER A 21 -12.12 4.30 3.01
CA SER A 21 -13.05 3.37 2.33
C SER A 21 -12.33 2.20 1.64
N MET A 22 -13.03 1.10 1.39
CA MET A 22 -12.46 -0.17 0.93
C MET A 22 -12.38 -0.35 -0.60
N ILE A 23 -12.64 0.69 -1.39
CA ILE A 23 -12.68 0.62 -2.87
C ILE A 23 -11.43 0.00 -3.50
N GLY A 24 -10.22 0.36 -3.05
CA GLY A 24 -8.99 -0.19 -3.62
C GLY A 24 -8.87 -1.71 -3.46
N THR A 25 -9.46 -2.26 -2.40
CA THR A 25 -9.53 -3.71 -2.19
C THR A 25 -10.42 -4.39 -3.22
N TYR A 26 -11.55 -3.76 -3.58
CA TYR A 26 -12.43 -4.27 -4.63
C TYR A 26 -11.71 -4.30 -5.98
N GLU A 27 -11.00 -3.23 -6.35
CA GLU A 27 -10.26 -3.18 -7.62
C GLU A 27 -9.22 -4.30 -7.73
N ARG A 28 -8.44 -4.55 -6.66
CA ARG A 28 -7.49 -5.68 -6.62
C ARG A 28 -8.17 -7.04 -6.74
N LEU A 29 -9.39 -7.20 -6.22
CA LEU A 29 -10.19 -8.41 -6.42
C LEU A 29 -10.74 -8.49 -7.84
N GLY A 30 -11.05 -7.36 -8.47
CA GLY A 30 -11.43 -7.27 -9.88
C GLY A 30 -10.37 -7.87 -10.81
N GLU A 31 -9.09 -7.78 -10.44
CA GLU A 31 -7.98 -8.42 -11.17
C GLU A 31 -8.04 -9.96 -11.21
N LEU A 32 -8.90 -10.58 -10.39
CA LEU A 32 -9.18 -12.03 -10.41
C LEU A 32 -10.24 -12.42 -11.45
N SER A 33 -11.00 -11.45 -11.98
CA SER A 33 -12.11 -11.73 -12.88
C SER A 33 -11.60 -12.05 -14.29
N PRO A 34 -12.01 -13.17 -14.92
CA PRO A 34 -11.65 -13.48 -16.31
C PRO A 34 -12.27 -12.51 -17.33
N LEU A 35 -13.14 -11.59 -16.89
CA LEU A 35 -13.77 -10.56 -17.72
C LEU A 35 -12.93 -9.28 -17.86
N THR A 36 -11.81 -9.16 -17.14
CA THR A 36 -10.80 -8.15 -17.49
C THR A 36 -10.15 -8.59 -18.79
N GLY A 37 -10.33 -7.81 -19.86
CA GLY A 37 -9.80 -8.15 -21.18
C GLY A 37 -8.32 -8.50 -21.10
N ASN A 38 -7.98 -9.75 -21.44
CA ASN A 38 -6.60 -10.19 -21.61
C ASN A 38 -6.05 -9.55 -22.89
N THR A 39 -5.63 -8.29 -22.81
CA THR A 39 -4.54 -7.86 -23.68
C THR A 39 -3.28 -8.32 -22.97
N HIS A 40 -2.85 -9.55 -23.23
CA HIS A 40 -1.49 -9.95 -22.89
C HIS A 40 -0.58 -9.16 -23.84
N PRO A 41 0.19 -8.16 -23.36
CA PRO A 41 1.33 -7.72 -24.14
C PRO A 41 2.23 -8.96 -24.35
N SER A 42 2.70 -9.15 -25.58
CA SER A 42 3.64 -10.22 -25.90
C SER A 42 4.83 -10.14 -24.93
N PRO A 43 5.33 -11.27 -24.39
CA PRO A 43 6.54 -11.28 -23.55
C PRO A 43 7.77 -10.66 -24.22
N GLN A 44 7.74 -10.49 -25.55
CA GLN A 44 8.81 -9.88 -26.32
C GLN A 44 8.68 -8.34 -26.48
N GLU A 45 7.53 -7.72 -26.13
CA GLU A 45 7.34 -6.27 -26.23
C GLU A 45 7.69 -5.51 -24.94
N THR A 46 7.79 -6.20 -23.79
CA THR A 46 7.90 -5.54 -22.47
C THR A 46 9.29 -5.55 -21.83
N SER A 47 10.28 -6.22 -22.44
CA SER A 47 11.62 -6.36 -21.83
C SER A 47 12.69 -5.39 -22.34
N HIS A 48 12.37 -4.46 -23.26
CA HIS A 48 13.35 -3.48 -23.76
C HIS A 48 12.92 -2.01 -23.53
N SER A 49 13.48 -1.47 -22.45
CA SER A 49 13.88 -0.07 -22.22
C SER A 49 12.79 0.98 -22.00
N LEU A 50 12.10 0.92 -20.86
CA LEU A 50 11.75 2.17 -20.20
C LEU A 50 13.06 2.88 -19.82
N PRO A 51 13.24 4.17 -20.16
CA PRO A 51 14.47 4.87 -19.82
C PRO A 51 14.57 5.03 -18.30
N GLU A 52 15.81 5.05 -17.82
CA GLU A 52 16.06 5.30 -16.40
C GLU A 52 15.68 6.75 -16.04
N THR A 53 15.00 6.95 -14.91
CA THR A 53 14.66 8.31 -14.43
C THR A 53 15.94 9.11 -14.18
N THR A 54 16.14 10.17 -14.96
CA THR A 54 17.37 10.97 -14.94
C THR A 54 17.64 11.62 -13.58
N SER A 55 18.92 11.83 -13.25
CA SER A 55 19.30 12.54 -12.02
C SER A 55 18.76 13.98 -11.97
N GLU A 56 18.56 14.62 -13.12
CA GLU A 56 17.91 15.95 -13.17
C GLU A 56 16.43 15.87 -12.80
N ARG A 57 15.68 14.88 -13.30
CA ARG A 57 14.28 14.70 -12.91
C ARG A 57 14.13 14.37 -11.42
N GLN A 58 15.05 13.57 -10.88
CA GLN A 58 15.15 13.31 -9.44
C GLN A 58 15.38 14.62 -8.68
N ARG A 59 16.30 15.49 -9.10
CA ARG A 59 16.51 16.80 -8.46
C ARG A 59 15.29 17.72 -8.55
N VAL A 60 14.63 17.78 -9.71
CA VAL A 60 13.40 18.57 -9.91
C VAL A 60 12.33 18.22 -8.88
N SER A 61 12.20 16.94 -8.51
CA SER A 61 11.23 16.49 -7.51
C SER A 61 11.38 17.20 -6.15
N THR A 62 12.58 17.68 -5.82
CA THR A 62 12.89 18.30 -4.52
C THR A 62 12.66 19.82 -4.50
N THR A 63 12.40 20.42 -5.67
CA THR A 63 12.16 21.86 -5.80
C THR A 63 10.80 22.26 -5.22
N ASP A 64 10.68 23.45 -4.63
CA ASP A 64 9.47 23.86 -3.90
C ASP A 64 8.19 23.93 -4.73
N ARG A 65 8.32 24.08 -6.06
CA ARG A 65 7.19 24.12 -6.99
C ARG A 65 6.90 22.76 -7.65
N SER A 66 7.60 21.70 -7.24
CA SER A 66 7.39 20.37 -7.79
C SER A 66 6.04 19.80 -7.37
N LEU A 67 5.35 19.13 -8.32
CA LEU A 67 4.18 18.31 -8.02
C LEU A 67 4.54 17.20 -7.03
N ASP A 68 5.77 16.68 -7.08
CA ASP A 68 6.23 15.59 -6.19
C ASP A 68 6.36 15.99 -4.71
N LYS A 69 6.25 17.30 -4.39
CA LYS A 69 6.18 17.81 -3.00
C LYS A 69 4.76 18.18 -2.57
N ASP A 70 3.81 18.16 -3.49
CA ASP A 70 2.45 18.60 -3.24
C ASP A 70 1.65 17.50 -2.56
N ALA A 71 1.65 17.49 -1.23
CA ALA A 71 0.90 16.51 -0.44
C ALA A 71 -0.62 16.50 -0.74
N GLY A 72 -1.16 17.55 -1.37
CA GLY A 72 -2.56 17.62 -1.81
C GLY A 72 -2.78 17.19 -3.26
N LEU A 73 -1.77 16.68 -3.96
CA LEU A 73 -1.84 16.42 -5.40
C LEU A 73 -2.94 15.42 -5.75
N ALA A 74 -3.03 14.29 -5.02
CA ALA A 74 -4.11 13.33 -5.23
C ALA A 74 -5.49 13.97 -5.15
N ASP A 75 -5.67 14.99 -4.30
CA ASP A 75 -6.93 15.72 -4.17
C ASP A 75 -7.18 16.74 -5.28
N LYS A 76 -6.14 17.34 -5.82
CA LYS A 76 -6.25 18.29 -6.94
C LYS A 76 -6.55 17.56 -8.24
N VAL A 77 -5.80 16.49 -8.49
CA VAL A 77 -5.95 15.62 -9.68
C VAL A 77 -7.35 15.01 -9.72
N THR A 78 -7.95 14.75 -8.57
CA THR A 78 -9.28 14.17 -8.53
C THR A 78 -10.44 15.17 -8.47
N ALA A 79 -10.18 16.46 -8.27
CA ALA A 79 -11.21 17.51 -8.22
C ALA A 79 -11.45 18.16 -9.59
N HIS A 80 -11.05 17.50 -10.68
CA HIS A 80 -11.19 17.99 -12.06
C HIS A 80 -10.53 19.36 -12.37
N GLN A 81 -9.45 19.72 -11.67
CA GLN A 81 -8.62 20.87 -12.09
C GLN A 81 -7.71 20.56 -13.30
N ILE A 82 -8.02 19.50 -14.06
CA ILE A 82 -7.20 19.01 -15.18
C ILE A 82 -7.59 19.69 -16.52
N GLU A 83 -8.72 20.40 -16.58
CA GLU A 83 -9.22 21.01 -17.84
C GLU A 83 -8.34 22.11 -18.46
N GLU A 84 -7.22 22.51 -17.84
CA GLU A 84 -6.27 23.47 -18.45
C GLU A 84 -5.00 22.87 -19.07
N ILE A 85 -4.82 21.54 -19.07
CA ILE A 85 -3.57 20.94 -19.54
C ILE A 85 -3.77 20.24 -20.88
N GLY A 86 -3.69 21.04 -21.94
CA GLY A 86 -3.80 20.62 -23.34
C GLY A 86 -2.79 19.55 -23.78
N ASP A 87 -3.20 18.84 -24.82
CA ASP A 87 -2.55 17.73 -25.50
C ASP A 87 -1.24 18.16 -26.17
N GLY A 88 -0.14 17.41 -25.95
CA GLY A 88 1.16 17.61 -26.59
C GLY A 88 2.30 17.98 -25.63
N ASN A 89 3.26 17.05 -25.46
CA ASN A 89 4.54 17.18 -24.73
C ASN A 89 4.48 18.04 -23.45
N LEU A 90 4.04 17.40 -22.37
CA LEU A 90 4.03 18.00 -21.04
C LEU A 90 5.46 18.35 -20.59
N PRO A 91 5.75 19.60 -20.17
CA PRO A 91 7.04 19.93 -19.57
C PRO A 91 7.30 19.08 -18.31
N PRO A 92 8.56 18.82 -17.94
CA PRO A 92 8.95 17.95 -16.81
C PRO A 92 8.37 18.35 -15.43
N GLY A 93 7.69 19.49 -15.31
CA GLY A 93 6.92 19.89 -14.12
C GLY A 93 5.44 19.49 -14.14
N LYS A 94 4.99 18.69 -15.12
CA LYS A 94 3.62 18.16 -15.22
C LYS A 94 3.56 16.62 -15.15
N THR A 95 4.66 15.96 -14.85
CA THR A 95 4.74 14.51 -14.57
C THR A 95 4.88 14.27 -13.08
N VAL A 96 4.49 13.08 -12.62
CA VAL A 96 4.52 12.70 -11.20
C VAL A 96 5.41 11.48 -11.04
N LEU A 97 6.29 11.51 -10.03
CA LEU A 97 7.05 10.34 -9.60
C LEU A 97 6.20 9.53 -8.63
N TYR A 98 5.86 8.30 -9.01
CA TYR A 98 5.04 7.37 -8.25
C TYR A 98 5.84 6.13 -7.83
N LEU A 99 5.95 5.90 -6.53
CA LEU A 99 6.60 4.73 -5.95
C LEU A 99 5.61 3.56 -5.83
N ALA A 100 5.93 2.48 -6.54
CA ALA A 100 5.29 1.18 -6.43
C ALA A 100 6.09 0.21 -5.55
N TYR A 101 5.38 -0.57 -4.73
CA TYR A 101 5.95 -1.60 -3.86
C TYR A 101 5.11 -2.89 -3.75
N GLY A 102 3.91 -2.89 -4.34
CA GLY A 102 2.97 -4.02 -4.33
C GLY A 102 2.76 -4.61 -5.73
N SER A 103 1.51 -4.94 -6.08
CA SER A 103 1.18 -5.49 -7.41
C SER A 103 1.57 -4.58 -8.59
N ASN A 104 1.70 -3.28 -8.36
CA ASN A 104 2.19 -2.32 -9.35
C ASN A 104 3.66 -2.50 -9.75
N LEU A 105 4.42 -3.36 -9.06
CA LEU A 105 5.76 -3.74 -9.50
C LEU A 105 5.73 -4.62 -10.76
N CYS A 106 4.63 -5.37 -11.00
CA CYS A 106 4.54 -6.30 -12.10
C CYS A 106 3.96 -5.62 -13.34
N SER A 107 4.65 -5.75 -14.47
CA SER A 107 4.25 -5.20 -15.78
C SER A 107 2.87 -5.66 -16.23
N GLU A 108 2.49 -6.93 -15.97
CA GLU A 108 1.14 -7.46 -16.25
C GLU A 108 0.05 -6.61 -15.59
N THR A 109 0.31 -6.16 -14.37
CA THR A 109 -0.69 -5.40 -13.60
C THR A 109 -0.61 -3.91 -13.93
N PHE A 110 0.60 -3.35 -13.96
CA PHE A 110 0.82 -1.91 -14.14
C PHE A 110 0.58 -1.46 -15.59
N LEU A 111 1.22 -2.12 -16.57
CA LEU A 111 1.08 -1.81 -17.99
C LEU A 111 -0.16 -2.46 -18.60
N GLY A 112 -0.44 -3.72 -18.23
CA GLY A 112 -1.55 -4.49 -18.78
C GLY A 112 -2.89 -4.09 -18.18
N LYS A 113 -3.20 -4.58 -16.99
CA LYS A 113 -4.54 -4.42 -16.37
C LYS A 113 -4.93 -2.97 -16.12
N ARG A 114 -4.00 -2.12 -15.67
CA ARG A 114 -4.26 -0.68 -15.43
C ARG A 114 -4.03 0.20 -16.66
N GLY A 115 -3.35 -0.29 -17.69
CA GLY A 115 -3.05 0.48 -18.90
C GLY A 115 -2.14 1.70 -18.66
N ILE A 116 -1.34 1.70 -17.59
CA ILE A 116 -0.44 2.82 -17.27
C ILE A 116 0.76 2.78 -18.22
N LYS A 117 1.17 3.94 -18.71
CA LYS A 117 2.32 4.07 -19.60
C LYS A 117 3.38 4.95 -18.95
N PRO A 118 4.29 4.38 -18.14
CA PRO A 118 5.35 5.14 -17.51
C PRO A 118 6.30 5.72 -18.56
N LEU A 119 6.83 6.90 -18.26
CA LEU A 119 7.76 7.67 -19.09
C LEU A 119 9.21 7.30 -18.78
N SER A 120 9.50 7.02 -17.51
CA SER A 120 10.80 6.55 -17.02
C SER A 120 10.61 5.72 -15.75
N GLN A 121 11.64 4.97 -15.35
CA GLN A 121 11.61 4.21 -14.10
C GLN A 121 12.97 4.19 -13.41
N ILE A 122 12.99 4.00 -12.08
CA ILE A 122 14.21 3.76 -11.33
C ILE A 122 13.95 2.96 -10.05
N ASN A 123 14.83 2.01 -9.75
CA ASN A 123 14.78 1.27 -8.50
C ASN A 123 15.22 2.16 -7.33
N VAL A 124 14.53 2.03 -6.21
CA VAL A 124 14.81 2.83 -5.02
C VAL A 124 14.76 2.02 -3.73
N ILE A 125 15.49 2.50 -2.74
CA ILE A 125 15.37 2.13 -1.34
C ILE A 125 14.62 3.25 -0.62
N VAL A 126 13.70 2.87 0.27
CA VAL A 126 13.02 3.78 1.19
C VAL A 126 13.28 3.33 2.63
N PRO A 127 14.37 3.82 3.26
CA PRO A 127 14.80 3.34 4.58
C PRO A 127 13.78 3.55 5.70
N GLY A 128 12.92 4.57 5.57
CA GLY A 128 11.91 4.92 6.58
C GLY A 128 10.66 4.04 6.53
N LEU A 129 10.52 3.13 5.56
CA LEU A 129 9.36 2.26 5.41
C LEU A 129 9.78 0.79 5.38
N TRP A 130 8.84 -0.08 5.75
CA TRP A 130 8.94 -1.52 5.54
C TRP A 130 7.61 -2.07 5.02
N LEU A 131 7.68 -3.21 4.32
CA LEU A 131 6.54 -3.86 3.67
C LEU A 131 5.72 -4.70 4.65
N THR A 132 4.39 -4.50 4.67
CA THR A 132 3.42 -5.28 5.46
C THR A 132 2.37 -5.93 4.58
N PHE A 133 1.57 -6.85 5.15
CA PHE A 133 0.40 -7.43 4.50
C PHE A 133 -0.83 -7.34 5.40
N ASP A 134 -1.15 -6.11 5.83
CA ASP A 134 -2.19 -5.82 6.80
C ASP A 134 -3.38 -5.05 6.23
N LEU A 135 -3.36 -4.77 4.91
CA LEU A 135 -4.56 -4.32 4.23
C LEU A 135 -5.47 -5.52 3.95
N PRO A 136 -6.69 -5.57 4.49
CA PRO A 136 -7.54 -6.73 4.33
C PRO A 136 -8.15 -6.84 2.93
N GLY A 137 -8.26 -8.09 2.47
CA GLY A 137 -8.97 -8.51 1.28
C GLY A 137 -10.18 -9.39 1.60
N ILE A 138 -10.33 -10.52 0.89
CA ILE A 138 -11.45 -11.46 1.10
C ILE A 138 -10.93 -12.71 1.81
N PRO A 139 -11.44 -13.02 3.02
CA PRO A 139 -11.11 -14.25 3.73
C PRO A 139 -11.24 -15.49 2.85
N TYR A 140 -10.35 -16.46 3.05
CA TYR A 140 -10.26 -17.73 2.30
C TYR A 140 -9.88 -17.61 0.81
N MET A 141 -9.70 -16.40 0.27
CA MET A 141 -9.31 -16.18 -1.12
C MET A 141 -8.01 -15.39 -1.21
N GLU A 142 -8.11 -14.09 -0.96
CA GLU A 142 -7.00 -13.14 -0.97
C GLU A 142 -7.12 -12.32 0.31
N PRO A 143 -6.70 -12.89 1.44
CA PRO A 143 -7.09 -12.35 2.74
C PRO A 143 -6.46 -10.99 3.03
N CYS A 144 -5.32 -10.69 2.42
CA CYS A 144 -4.64 -9.42 2.58
C CYS A 144 -3.78 -9.03 1.37
N PHE A 145 -3.49 -7.74 1.29
CA PHE A 145 -2.69 -7.08 0.26
C PHE A 145 -1.54 -6.29 0.89
N ALA A 146 -0.58 -5.87 0.07
CA ALA A 146 0.60 -5.14 0.52
C ALA A 146 0.21 -3.80 1.13
N GLY A 147 0.74 -3.53 2.31
CA GLY A 147 0.76 -2.22 2.95
C GLY A 147 2.20 -1.82 3.24
N THR A 148 2.33 -0.67 3.88
CA THR A 148 3.60 -0.17 4.40
C THR A 148 3.38 0.35 5.80
N ARG A 149 4.45 0.34 6.59
CA ARG A 149 4.53 0.94 7.93
C ARG A 149 5.84 1.68 8.11
N LEU A 150 5.89 2.60 9.07
CA LEU A 150 7.13 3.30 9.40
C LEU A 150 8.12 2.32 10.04
N ARG A 151 9.38 2.42 9.62
CA ARG A 151 10.48 1.73 10.27
C ARG A 151 10.89 2.54 11.50
N LYS A 152 11.02 1.87 12.64
CA LYS A 152 11.58 2.50 13.84
C LYS A 152 13.10 2.64 13.63
N PRO A 153 13.72 3.78 13.94
CA PRO A 153 15.18 3.87 13.91
C PRO A 153 15.74 2.82 14.88
N SER A 154 16.82 2.14 14.46
CA SER A 154 17.52 1.19 15.33
C SER A 154 17.95 1.92 16.61
N SER A 155 17.73 1.29 17.76
CA SER A 155 17.98 1.83 19.10
C SER A 155 19.46 2.04 19.43
N GLU A 156 20.34 2.16 18.44
CA GLU A 156 21.76 2.45 18.62
C GLU A 156 22.00 3.96 18.89
N GLU A 157 21.11 4.85 18.45
CA GLU A 157 21.20 6.28 18.78
C GLU A 157 20.74 6.62 20.22
N SER A 158 20.11 5.66 20.91
CA SER A 158 19.66 5.83 22.30
C SER A 158 20.69 5.46 23.38
N LEU A 159 21.89 4.99 23.01
CA LEU A 159 22.96 4.62 23.96
C LEU A 159 23.75 5.81 24.54
N GLY A 160 23.30 7.04 24.29
CA GLY A 160 23.95 8.27 24.77
C GLY A 160 23.33 8.95 25.99
N ARG A 161 22.40 8.33 26.73
CA ARG A 161 21.83 8.98 27.94
C ARG A 161 21.44 8.00 29.06
N SER A 162 22.37 7.87 29.99
CA SER A 162 22.24 7.74 31.45
C SER A 162 21.40 6.60 32.04
N GLU A 163 22.07 5.89 32.93
CA GLU A 163 21.64 4.85 33.86
C GLU A 163 20.39 5.17 34.69
N ASP A 164 19.84 4.09 35.29
CA ASP A 164 18.77 3.99 36.30
C ASP A 164 17.34 3.78 35.79
N ASN A 165 16.90 2.52 35.73
CA ASN A 165 16.09 1.95 36.82
C ASN A 165 15.72 0.48 36.63
N LYS A 166 15.72 -0.23 37.76
CA LYS A 166 15.33 -1.62 37.95
C LYS A 166 13.86 -1.86 37.60
N SER A 167 13.57 -2.30 36.37
CA SER A 167 12.24 -2.82 36.00
C SER A 167 12.26 -4.01 35.02
N ASP A 168 13.43 -4.62 34.79
CA ASP A 168 13.65 -5.51 33.64
C ASP A 168 13.28 -6.99 33.83
N GLU A 169 12.93 -7.44 35.05
CA GLU A 169 12.61 -8.86 35.25
C GLU A 169 11.19 -9.25 34.82
N LYS A 170 10.24 -8.31 34.75
CA LYS A 170 8.85 -8.62 34.39
C LYS A 170 8.61 -8.59 32.87
N ALA A 171 9.31 -7.71 32.16
CA ALA A 171 9.28 -7.65 30.69
C ALA A 171 9.99 -8.87 30.07
N ALA A 172 11.11 -9.30 30.65
CA ALA A 172 11.86 -10.48 30.21
C ALA A 172 11.03 -11.78 30.36
N LEU A 173 10.21 -11.89 31.41
CA LEU A 173 9.40 -13.07 31.66
C LEU A 173 8.16 -13.16 30.75
N GLU A 174 7.58 -12.03 30.33
CA GLU A 174 6.51 -11.99 29.32
C GLU A 174 7.04 -12.30 27.91
N SER A 175 8.24 -11.84 27.56
CA SER A 175 8.89 -12.23 26.29
C SER A 175 9.28 -13.71 26.23
N SER A 176 9.50 -14.36 27.37
CA SER A 176 9.89 -15.78 27.43
C SER A 176 8.71 -16.76 27.29
N ARG A 177 7.46 -16.30 27.47
CA ARG A 177 6.24 -17.14 27.39
C ARG A 177 5.57 -17.11 26.02
N LEU A 178 5.91 -16.15 25.17
CA LEU A 178 5.61 -16.19 23.75
C LEU A 178 6.75 -16.90 23.01
N LYS A 179 6.72 -18.23 22.96
CA LYS A 179 7.35 -18.97 21.85
C LYS A 179 6.58 -18.72 20.54
N GLN A 180 6.32 -17.44 20.22
CA GLN A 180 5.65 -17.04 18.99
C GLN A 180 6.71 -16.94 17.90
N LYS A 181 6.62 -17.92 17.00
CA LYS A 181 7.05 -17.91 15.59
C LYS A 181 7.58 -16.54 15.14
N THR A 182 8.84 -16.49 14.70
CA THR A 182 9.42 -15.33 14.01
C THR A 182 8.41 -14.80 12.98
N PRO A 183 8.15 -13.48 12.92
CA PRO A 183 7.16 -12.93 12.01
C PRO A 183 7.48 -13.32 10.56
N ASP A 184 6.45 -13.53 9.74
CA ASP A 184 6.61 -13.95 8.33
C ASP A 184 7.27 -12.83 7.46
N TYR A 185 7.50 -11.64 8.03
CA TYR A 185 8.13 -10.47 7.41
C TYR A 185 8.89 -9.63 8.48
N ASN A 186 9.94 -8.93 8.05
CA ASN A 186 10.94 -8.32 8.93
C ASN A 186 10.85 -6.78 8.93
N PRO A 187 10.53 -6.12 10.06
CA PRO A 187 10.53 -4.66 10.18
C PRO A 187 11.87 -3.99 9.89
N ASP A 188 12.97 -4.73 10.02
CA ASP A 188 14.31 -4.21 9.76
C ASP A 188 14.66 -4.18 8.26
N MET A 189 13.89 -4.89 7.42
CA MET A 189 14.10 -4.86 5.97
C MET A 189 13.54 -3.54 5.40
N PRO A 190 14.39 -2.64 4.84
CA PRO A 190 13.90 -1.41 4.25
C PRO A 190 13.04 -1.74 3.01
N LEU A 191 12.05 -0.89 2.74
CA LEU A 191 11.21 -1.03 1.57
C LEU A 191 12.05 -0.81 0.31
N ILE A 192 11.96 -1.76 -0.63
CA ILE A 192 12.49 -1.61 -1.98
C ILE A 192 11.31 -1.54 -2.94
N GLY A 193 11.38 -0.59 -3.86
CA GLY A 193 10.33 -0.33 -4.83
C GLY A 193 10.88 0.22 -6.13
N VAL A 194 9.96 0.49 -7.05
CA VAL A 194 10.25 1.17 -8.32
C VAL A 194 9.53 2.51 -8.29
N VAL A 195 10.26 3.58 -8.58
CA VAL A 195 9.63 4.85 -8.91
C VAL A 195 9.39 4.90 -10.41
N TYR A 196 8.14 5.06 -10.81
CA TYR A 196 7.75 5.34 -12.18
C TYR A 196 7.46 6.83 -12.35
N GLU A 197 7.94 7.43 -13.42
CA GLU A 197 7.48 8.74 -13.88
C GLU A 197 6.22 8.55 -14.73
N VAL A 198 5.10 9.16 -14.33
CA VAL A 198 3.82 9.02 -15.02
C VAL A 198 3.19 10.37 -15.35
N THR A 199 2.28 10.37 -16.32
CA THR A 199 1.45 11.55 -16.62
C THR A 199 0.45 11.82 -15.50
N LEU A 200 -0.08 13.05 -15.39
CA LEU A 200 -1.14 13.36 -14.43
C LEU A 200 -2.42 12.52 -14.66
N ALA A 201 -2.74 12.19 -15.91
CA ALA A 201 -3.88 11.35 -16.24
C ALA A 201 -3.68 9.90 -15.77
N ASP A 202 -2.47 9.36 -15.96
CA ASP A 202 -2.13 8.04 -15.44
C ASP A 202 -2.03 8.04 -13.91
N TYR A 203 -1.52 9.10 -13.30
CA TYR A 203 -1.54 9.28 -11.85
C TYR A 203 -2.98 9.30 -11.32
N ALA A 204 -3.90 10.04 -11.97
CA ALA A 204 -5.33 10.01 -11.63
C ALA A 204 -5.90 8.59 -11.67
N ARG A 205 -5.53 7.82 -12.70
CA ARG A 205 -5.95 6.42 -12.85
C ARG A 205 -5.39 5.52 -11.75
N ILE A 206 -4.14 5.70 -11.35
CA ILE A 206 -3.53 5.00 -10.21
C ILE A 206 -4.32 5.32 -8.93
N ILE A 207 -4.57 6.60 -8.65
CA ILE A 207 -5.34 7.05 -7.49
C ILE A 207 -6.76 6.44 -7.52
N ALA A 208 -7.42 6.40 -8.68
CA ALA A 208 -8.75 5.82 -8.82
C ALA A 208 -8.77 4.29 -8.56
N THR A 209 -7.79 3.56 -9.12
CA THR A 209 -7.76 2.08 -9.09
C THR A 209 -7.16 1.50 -7.81
N GLU A 210 -6.24 2.20 -7.14
CA GLU A 210 -5.66 1.73 -5.88
C GLU A 210 -6.45 2.18 -4.64
N GLY A 211 -7.47 3.03 -4.84
CA GLY A 211 -8.24 3.63 -3.76
C GLY A 211 -7.53 4.82 -3.11
N GLY A 212 -6.65 5.50 -3.83
CA GLY A 212 -6.01 6.75 -3.41
C GLY A 212 -7.04 7.82 -3.06
N GLY A 213 -7.14 8.12 -1.76
CA GLY A 213 -8.10 9.05 -1.19
C GLY A 213 -9.19 8.38 -0.34
N ARG A 214 -9.26 7.05 -0.31
CA ARG A 214 -10.11 6.32 0.63
C ARG A 214 -9.48 5.04 1.20
N GLY A 215 -8.90 4.15 0.40
CA GLY A 215 -8.28 2.89 0.89
C GLY A 215 -6.80 3.02 1.26
N TYR A 216 -6.09 3.88 0.53
CA TYR A 216 -4.75 4.34 0.84
C TYR A 216 -4.73 5.86 0.92
N GLU A 217 -3.80 6.39 1.69
CA GLU A 217 -3.50 7.82 1.73
C GLU A 217 -2.31 8.10 0.81
N ASP A 218 -2.47 9.05 -0.11
CA ASP A 218 -1.35 9.55 -0.90
C ASP A 218 -0.40 10.34 0.01
N ARG A 219 0.88 9.97 -0.02
CA ARG A 219 1.93 10.59 0.77
C ARG A 219 3.20 10.73 -0.06
N VAL A 220 3.89 11.83 0.20
CA VAL A 220 5.22 12.09 -0.36
C VAL A 220 6.27 11.44 0.54
N VAL A 221 7.16 10.63 -0.04
CA VAL A 221 8.25 9.95 0.66
C VAL A 221 9.61 10.28 0.06
N ASP A 222 10.65 10.13 0.87
CA ASP A 222 12.05 10.23 0.43
C ASP A 222 12.52 8.89 -0.13
N CYS A 223 12.87 8.90 -1.41
CA CYS A 223 13.40 7.77 -2.14
C CYS A 223 14.88 7.95 -2.42
N TYR A 224 15.65 6.87 -2.33
CA TYR A 224 17.07 6.84 -2.62
C TYR A 224 17.33 5.90 -3.77
N SER A 225 17.85 6.42 -4.89
CA SER A 225 18.22 5.60 -6.04
C SER A 225 19.43 4.72 -5.72
N PHE A 226 19.47 3.54 -6.32
CA PHE A 226 20.69 2.73 -6.29
C PHE A 226 21.80 3.42 -7.11
N PRO A 227 23.08 3.33 -6.70
CA PRO A 227 24.20 3.79 -7.52
C PRO A 227 24.20 3.12 -8.90
N LYS A 228 24.67 3.81 -9.95
CA LYS A 228 24.76 3.23 -11.31
C LYS A 228 25.64 1.96 -11.39
N SER A 229 26.57 1.81 -10.46
CA SER A 229 27.46 0.65 -10.34
C SER A 229 26.90 -0.46 -9.46
N TYR A 230 25.65 -0.34 -8.99
CA TYR A 230 25.05 -1.29 -8.08
C TYR A 230 24.78 -2.62 -8.78
N ASP A 231 25.33 -3.70 -8.21
CA ASP A 231 24.99 -5.06 -8.62
C ASP A 231 23.87 -5.59 -7.71
N PRO A 232 22.82 -6.25 -8.24
CA PRO A 232 21.83 -6.95 -7.42
C PRO A 232 22.43 -7.94 -6.39
N ALA A 233 23.66 -8.43 -6.59
CA ALA A 233 24.37 -9.27 -5.63
C ALA A 233 24.97 -8.50 -4.44
N ASP A 234 25.06 -7.17 -4.51
CA ASP A 234 25.60 -6.34 -3.44
C ASP A 234 24.66 -6.32 -2.21
N PRO A 235 25.22 -6.23 -0.99
CA PRO A 235 24.42 -6.11 0.22
C PRO A 235 23.57 -4.83 0.19
N LEU A 236 22.41 -4.88 0.84
CA LEU A 236 21.54 -3.71 0.97
C LEU A 236 22.19 -2.67 1.90
N PRO A 237 22.36 -1.41 1.46
CA PRO A 237 22.90 -0.38 2.32
C PRO A 237 21.86 0.00 3.38
N GLU A 238 22.23 -0.04 4.66
CA GLU A 238 21.38 0.45 5.76
C GLU A 238 21.12 1.96 5.63
N HIS A 239 22.13 2.69 5.16
CA HIS A 239 22.08 4.12 4.87
C HIS A 239 22.46 4.36 3.41
N PRO A 240 21.50 4.67 2.53
CA PRO A 240 21.80 4.95 1.13
C PRO A 240 22.69 6.19 0.99
N GLY A 241 23.78 6.08 0.23
CA GLY A 241 24.72 7.19 0.00
C GLY A 241 24.30 8.17 -1.11
N THR A 242 23.21 7.89 -1.81
CA THR A 242 22.68 8.77 -2.87
C THR A 242 21.85 9.90 -2.27
N LYS A 243 21.64 10.98 -3.05
CA LYS A 243 20.80 12.09 -2.59
C LYS A 243 19.33 11.67 -2.66
N PRO A 244 18.52 11.95 -1.63
CA PRO A 244 17.10 11.64 -1.66
C PRO A 244 16.38 12.49 -2.70
N PHE A 245 15.31 11.92 -3.26
CA PHE A 245 14.35 12.62 -4.11
C PHE A 245 12.92 12.26 -3.70
N LYS A 246 11.95 13.09 -4.09
CA LYS A 246 10.56 12.94 -3.66
C LYS A 246 9.75 12.11 -4.65
N ALA A 247 8.91 11.23 -4.12
CA ALA A 247 7.91 10.51 -4.90
C ALA A 247 6.61 10.36 -4.09
N HIS A 248 5.50 10.34 -4.82
CA HIS A 248 4.19 9.98 -4.28
C HIS A 248 4.10 8.47 -4.10
N THR A 249 3.48 8.05 -3.00
CA THR A 249 3.15 6.65 -2.78
C THR A 249 1.85 6.54 -2.03
N LEU A 250 1.19 5.40 -2.22
CA LEU A 250 -0.05 5.10 -1.54
C LEU A 250 0.29 4.33 -0.27
N LEU A 251 0.19 4.98 0.88
CA LEU A 251 0.47 4.36 2.18
C LEU A 251 -0.81 3.80 2.80
N SER A 252 -0.67 2.67 3.49
CA SER A 252 -1.78 2.10 4.24
C SER A 252 -2.21 3.11 5.34
N PRO A 253 -3.50 3.18 5.70
CA PRO A 253 -3.94 4.02 6.81
C PRO A 253 -3.24 3.70 8.15
N ALA A 254 -2.59 2.53 8.27
CA ALA A 254 -1.80 2.13 9.44
C ALA A 254 -0.64 3.08 9.71
N VAL A 255 -0.05 3.67 8.66
CA VAL A 255 1.02 4.66 8.79
C VAL A 255 0.54 5.93 9.49
N ALA A 256 -0.71 6.34 9.23
CA ALA A 256 -1.30 7.49 9.92
C ALA A 256 -1.47 7.23 11.43
N GLU A 257 -1.78 5.99 11.83
CA GLU A 257 -1.81 5.58 13.24
C GLU A 257 -0.41 5.60 13.87
N ASP A 258 0.62 5.17 13.13
CA ASP A 258 2.01 5.21 13.60
C ASP A 258 2.50 6.66 13.78
N PHE A 259 2.16 7.59 12.86
CA PHE A 259 2.48 9.02 12.98
C PHE A 259 1.75 9.72 14.14
N LEU A 260 0.56 9.26 14.51
CA LEU A 260 -0.20 9.83 15.64
C LEU A 260 0.33 9.41 17.01
N GLY A 261 1.35 8.54 17.07
CA GLY A 261 2.12 8.26 18.28
C GLY A 261 1.27 7.84 19.48
N THR A 262 0.10 7.24 19.26
CA THR A 262 -0.88 6.94 20.31
C THR A 262 -0.44 5.77 21.19
N THR A 263 0.62 5.97 21.97
CA THR A 263 1.11 5.11 23.06
C THR A 263 0.37 5.40 24.37
N GLY A 264 -0.92 5.70 24.29
CA GLY A 264 -1.78 5.92 25.45
C GLY A 264 -3.10 5.16 25.31
N PRO A 265 -3.73 4.70 26.41
CA PRO A 265 -5.00 4.00 26.36
C PRO A 265 -6.11 5.02 26.08
N ARG A 266 -6.25 5.48 24.84
CA ARG A 266 -7.47 6.19 24.44
C ARG A 266 -8.59 5.17 24.34
N LYS A 267 -9.72 5.51 24.98
CA LYS A 267 -10.99 4.78 24.85
C LYS A 267 -11.30 4.63 23.37
N ARG A 268 -10.91 3.49 22.78
CA ARG A 268 -11.33 3.06 21.45
C ARG A 268 -12.85 3.16 21.44
N THR A 269 -13.38 4.17 20.75
CA THR A 269 -14.79 4.23 20.39
C THR A 269 -15.15 2.87 19.80
N PHE A 270 -16.31 2.33 20.15
CA PHE A 270 -16.72 0.98 19.73
C PHE A 270 -16.48 0.74 18.22
N ILE A 271 -16.63 1.77 17.39
CA ILE A 271 -16.47 1.75 15.93
C ILE A 271 -15.01 1.46 15.48
N SER A 272 -13.97 1.93 16.20
CA SER A 272 -12.56 1.70 15.82
C SER A 272 -12.12 0.24 16.06
N ARG A 273 -12.73 -0.45 17.03
CA ARG A 273 -12.47 -1.87 17.32
C ARG A 273 -12.97 -2.82 16.22
N PHE A 274 -13.85 -2.35 15.34
CA PHE A 274 -14.47 -3.12 14.27
C PHE A 274 -14.11 -2.59 12.88
N SER A 275 -13.19 -1.63 12.77
CA SER A 275 -12.88 -1.00 11.49
C SER A 275 -12.07 -1.95 10.62
N PRO A 276 -12.61 -2.44 9.48
CA PRO A 276 -11.96 -3.39 8.60
C PRO A 276 -10.90 -2.72 7.72
N LEU A 277 -10.44 -1.51 8.04
CA LEU A 277 -9.55 -0.75 7.17
C LEU A 277 -8.11 -1.27 7.23
N VAL A 278 -7.69 -1.77 8.38
CA VAL A 278 -6.35 -2.34 8.63
C VAL A 278 -6.49 -3.45 9.66
N ARG A 279 -5.85 -4.60 9.45
CA ARG A 279 -5.87 -5.68 10.46
C ARG A 279 -5.01 -5.28 11.68
N PRO A 280 -5.47 -5.53 12.93
CA PRO A 280 -4.80 -5.01 14.13
C PRO A 280 -3.36 -5.47 14.32
N ASN A 281 -3.06 -6.72 13.94
CA ASN A 281 -1.71 -7.27 14.01
C ASN A 281 -1.10 -7.31 12.61
N PRO A 282 -0.07 -6.50 12.32
CA PRO A 282 0.53 -6.49 11.01
C PRO A 282 1.16 -7.82 10.62
N PHE A 283 1.56 -8.66 11.60
CA PHE A 283 2.28 -9.94 11.45
C PHE A 283 1.39 -11.18 11.30
N TYR A 284 0.07 -10.99 11.30
CA TYR A 284 -0.85 -12.11 11.38
C TYR A 284 -1.23 -12.68 10.01
N ALA A 285 -1.74 -11.83 9.14
CA ALA A 285 -2.34 -12.25 7.88
C ALA A 285 -1.27 -12.66 6.86
N GLN A 286 -1.62 -13.64 6.02
CA GLN A 286 -0.75 -14.17 4.98
C GLN A 286 -1.33 -13.84 3.60
N PRO A 287 -0.58 -13.18 2.70
CA PRO A 287 -1.07 -12.88 1.36
C PRO A 287 -1.30 -14.14 0.52
N SER A 288 -2.15 -14.06 -0.50
CA SER A 288 -2.37 -15.19 -1.42
C SER A 288 -1.10 -15.52 -2.20
N ALA A 289 -0.92 -16.79 -2.59
CA ALA A 289 0.20 -17.19 -3.45
C ALA A 289 0.21 -16.44 -4.79
N ARG A 290 -0.97 -16.16 -5.35
CA ARG A 290 -1.10 -15.37 -6.58
C ARG A 290 -0.60 -13.94 -6.39
N TYR A 291 -1.01 -13.28 -5.31
CA TYR A 291 -0.62 -11.89 -5.04
C TYR A 291 0.89 -11.77 -4.75
N LEU A 292 1.45 -12.71 -3.97
CA LEU A 292 2.90 -12.78 -3.78
C LEU A 292 3.66 -13.00 -5.10
N ASN A 293 3.11 -13.80 -6.00
CA ASN A 293 3.71 -14.01 -7.32
C ASN A 293 3.80 -12.69 -8.11
N LEU A 294 2.80 -11.80 -8.05
CA LEU A 294 2.89 -10.49 -8.71
C LEU A 294 4.06 -9.67 -8.17
N ILE A 295 4.23 -9.61 -6.84
CA ILE A 295 5.33 -8.87 -6.22
C ILE A 295 6.68 -9.50 -6.58
N ALA A 296 6.79 -10.83 -6.51
CA ALA A 296 8.03 -11.55 -6.81
C ALA A 296 8.41 -11.46 -8.30
N THR A 297 7.44 -11.54 -9.21
CA THR A 297 7.63 -11.35 -10.64
C THR A 297 8.08 -9.92 -10.93
N GLY A 298 7.42 -8.90 -10.37
CA GLY A 298 7.83 -7.51 -10.53
C GLY A 298 9.25 -7.25 -10.00
N ALA A 299 9.57 -7.78 -8.81
CA ALA A 299 10.93 -7.69 -8.27
C ALA A 299 11.99 -8.36 -9.17
N ALA A 300 11.63 -9.42 -9.90
CA ALA A 300 12.51 -10.05 -10.88
C ALA A 300 12.60 -9.25 -12.18
N GLU A 301 11.49 -8.71 -12.69
CA GLU A 301 11.43 -7.86 -13.89
C GLU A 301 12.28 -6.59 -13.73
N HIS A 302 12.38 -6.08 -12.50
CA HIS A 302 13.13 -4.89 -12.16
C HIS A 302 14.52 -5.18 -11.59
N ASP A 303 15.02 -6.42 -11.63
CA ASP A 303 16.35 -6.79 -11.12
C ASP A 303 16.61 -6.30 -9.68
N PHE A 304 15.64 -6.51 -8.79
CA PHE A 304 15.81 -6.15 -7.38
C PHE A 304 16.99 -6.89 -6.74
N PRO A 305 17.58 -6.32 -5.68
CA PRO A 305 18.65 -6.96 -4.90
C PRO A 305 18.30 -8.40 -4.51
N ILE A 306 19.26 -9.32 -4.68
CA ILE A 306 19.09 -10.75 -4.37
C ILE A 306 18.65 -10.94 -2.92
N THR A 307 19.21 -10.14 -2.00
CA THR A 307 18.81 -10.12 -0.58
C THR A 307 17.32 -9.84 -0.39
N TYR A 308 16.77 -8.87 -1.13
CA TYR A 308 15.35 -8.53 -1.03
C TYR A 308 14.45 -9.55 -1.74
N ARG A 309 14.91 -10.10 -2.88
CA ARG A 309 14.19 -11.19 -3.56
C ARG A 309 14.11 -12.44 -2.69
N ASN A 310 15.18 -12.78 -1.97
CA ASN A 310 15.20 -13.87 -0.99
C ASN A 310 14.28 -13.58 0.20
N TYR A 311 14.24 -12.33 0.66
CA TYR A 311 13.28 -11.88 1.68
C TYR A 311 11.84 -12.11 1.21
N LEU A 312 11.47 -11.64 0.01
CA LEU A 312 10.14 -11.84 -0.57
C LEU A 312 9.79 -13.33 -0.73
N ALA A 313 10.75 -14.15 -1.16
CA ALA A 313 10.58 -15.60 -1.31
C ALA A 313 10.39 -16.33 0.03
N GLY A 314 10.85 -15.74 1.15
CA GLY A 314 10.66 -16.27 2.50
C GLY A 314 9.24 -16.06 3.06
N ILE A 315 8.45 -15.17 2.45
CA ILE A 315 7.11 -14.85 2.94
C ILE A 315 6.16 -16.03 2.68
N GLN A 316 5.53 -16.53 3.74
CA GLN A 316 4.63 -17.69 3.64
C GLN A 316 3.31 -17.30 2.96
N PRO A 317 2.95 -17.91 1.81
CA PRO A 317 1.65 -17.70 1.18
C PRO A 317 0.53 -18.35 1.98
N TYR A 318 -0.64 -17.73 1.99
CA TYR A 318 -1.87 -18.33 2.52
C TYR A 318 -2.29 -19.56 1.72
N ARG A 319 -2.56 -20.66 2.44
CA ARG A 319 -3.05 -21.92 1.89
C ARG A 319 -4.16 -22.48 2.77
N ILE A 320 -5.19 -23.01 2.10
CA ILE A 320 -6.22 -23.82 2.75
C ILE A 320 -5.69 -25.24 2.89
N THR A 321 -5.55 -25.69 4.14
CA THR A 321 -4.99 -27.02 4.47
C THR A 321 -6.05 -27.99 4.98
N THR A 322 -7.19 -27.49 5.45
CA THR A 322 -8.25 -28.34 6.02
C THR A 322 -9.49 -28.41 5.13
N LEU A 323 -10.19 -29.55 5.16
CA LEU A 323 -11.48 -29.70 4.48
C LEU A 323 -12.52 -28.69 5.01
N ARG A 324 -12.44 -28.39 6.31
CA ARG A 324 -13.28 -27.41 7.01
C ARG A 324 -13.15 -26.02 6.40
N GLN A 325 -11.92 -25.54 6.20
CA GLN A 325 -11.65 -24.26 5.52
C GLN A 325 -12.08 -24.30 4.04
N LYS A 326 -11.96 -25.45 3.35
CA LYS A 326 -12.41 -25.59 1.96
C LYS A 326 -13.93 -25.43 1.84
N ILE A 327 -14.69 -26.03 2.75
CA ILE A 327 -16.15 -25.83 2.84
C ILE A 327 -16.44 -24.37 3.21
N GLY A 328 -15.73 -23.82 4.20
CA GLY A 328 -15.85 -22.42 4.60
C GLY A 328 -15.68 -21.45 3.45
N LYS A 329 -14.65 -21.65 2.62
CA LYS A 329 -14.43 -20.87 1.40
C LYS A 329 -15.65 -20.92 0.47
N MET A 330 -16.17 -22.11 0.19
CA MET A 330 -17.31 -22.25 -0.73
C MET A 330 -18.56 -21.54 -0.20
N VAL A 331 -18.85 -21.71 1.10
CA VAL A 331 -19.99 -21.04 1.74
C VAL A 331 -19.77 -19.52 1.76
N PHE A 332 -18.57 -19.07 2.13
CA PHE A 332 -18.24 -17.65 2.22
C PHE A 332 -18.34 -16.96 0.85
N VAL A 333 -17.76 -17.55 -0.19
CA VAL A 333 -17.86 -17.05 -1.57
C VAL A 333 -19.29 -17.11 -2.08
N GLY A 334 -20.06 -18.15 -1.76
CA GLY A 334 -21.48 -18.22 -2.11
C GLY A 334 -22.30 -17.08 -1.50
N CYS A 335 -22.03 -16.73 -0.24
CA CYS A 335 -22.73 -15.65 0.46
C CYS A 335 -22.27 -14.24 0.05
N TRP A 336 -20.96 -14.02 -0.01
CA TRP A 336 -20.37 -12.68 -0.19
C TRP A 336 -19.89 -12.39 -1.60
N GLY A 337 -19.69 -13.41 -2.43
CA GLY A 337 -19.33 -13.26 -3.84
C GLY A 337 -20.34 -12.42 -4.63
N PRO A 338 -21.66 -12.70 -4.57
CA PRO A 338 -22.63 -11.90 -5.32
C PRO A 338 -22.71 -10.42 -4.89
N PRO A 339 -22.75 -10.07 -3.58
CA PRO A 339 -22.65 -8.67 -3.15
C PRO A 339 -21.34 -7.99 -3.58
N VAL A 340 -20.20 -8.67 -3.48
CA VAL A 340 -18.90 -8.15 -3.91
C VAL A 340 -18.89 -7.91 -5.42
N PHE A 341 -19.38 -8.87 -6.20
CA PHE A 341 -19.49 -8.74 -7.66
C PHE A 341 -20.43 -7.60 -8.06
N LEU A 342 -21.55 -7.42 -7.36
CA LEU A 342 -22.46 -6.30 -7.61
C LEU A 342 -21.75 -4.96 -7.39
N VAL A 343 -20.94 -4.83 -6.34
CA VAL A 343 -20.11 -3.64 -6.12
C VAL A 343 -19.18 -3.41 -7.30
N LEU A 344 -18.41 -4.42 -7.72
CA LEU A 344 -17.49 -4.32 -8.87
C LEU A 344 -18.21 -3.91 -10.17
N LEU A 345 -19.37 -4.49 -10.43
CA LEU A 345 -20.18 -4.17 -11.60
C LEU A 345 -20.67 -2.72 -11.56
N LEU A 346 -21.21 -2.28 -10.42
CA LEU A 346 -21.66 -0.91 -10.24
C LEU A 346 -20.50 0.08 -10.35
N GLN A 347 -19.31 -0.27 -9.85
CA GLN A 347 -18.11 0.56 -10.00
C GLN A 347 -17.76 0.72 -11.47
N ARG A 348 -17.79 -0.36 -12.26
CA ARG A 348 -17.53 -0.28 -13.70
C ARG A 348 -18.56 0.56 -14.47
N ILE A 349 -19.84 0.50 -14.08
CA ILE A 349 -20.93 1.23 -14.75
C ILE A 349 -20.95 2.70 -14.36
N PHE A 350 -20.69 3.00 -13.09
CA PHE A 350 -20.83 4.35 -12.52
C PHE A 350 -19.48 5.06 -12.30
N ALA A 351 -18.36 4.45 -12.67
CA ALA A 351 -17.07 5.14 -12.66
C ALA A 351 -17.15 6.39 -13.56
N GLY A 352 -16.85 7.55 -12.98
CA GLY A 352 -16.73 8.79 -13.73
C GLY A 352 -15.57 8.75 -14.73
N SER A 353 -15.43 9.80 -15.54
CA SER A 353 -14.28 9.97 -16.45
C SER A 353 -12.94 10.07 -15.70
N ASP A 354 -12.98 10.35 -14.40
CA ASP A 354 -11.88 10.32 -13.44
C ASP A 354 -11.61 8.92 -12.83
N GLY A 355 -12.37 7.89 -13.24
CA GLY A 355 -12.30 6.54 -12.71
C GLY A 355 -12.97 6.36 -11.34
N ARG A 356 -13.72 7.35 -10.84
CA ARG A 356 -14.23 7.33 -9.47
C ARG A 356 -15.68 6.92 -9.35
N SER A 357 -15.97 6.18 -8.29
CA SER A 357 -17.33 5.79 -7.93
C SER A 357 -18.08 6.90 -7.18
N PRO A 358 -19.40 7.08 -7.42
CA PRO A 358 -20.23 8.01 -6.68
C PRO A 358 -20.18 7.76 -5.16
N THR A 359 -20.37 8.81 -4.36
CA THR A 359 -20.25 8.71 -2.90
C THR A 359 -21.20 7.70 -2.26
N TRP A 360 -22.40 7.51 -2.81
CA TRP A 360 -23.33 6.49 -2.33
C TRP A 360 -22.81 5.08 -2.57
N LEU A 361 -22.19 4.83 -3.73
CA LEU A 361 -21.63 3.54 -4.11
C LEU A 361 -20.45 3.19 -3.23
N VAL A 362 -19.64 4.19 -2.88
CA VAL A 362 -18.55 3.98 -1.92
C VAL A 362 -19.07 3.57 -0.54
N LYS A 363 -20.08 4.27 -0.02
CA LYS A 363 -20.69 3.92 1.27
C LYS A 363 -21.31 2.52 1.24
N PHE A 364 -21.89 2.13 0.11
CA PHE A 364 -22.42 0.80 -0.10
C PHE A 364 -21.30 -0.26 -0.10
N ALA A 365 -20.23 -0.03 -0.84
CA ALA A 365 -19.04 -0.90 -0.86
C ALA A 365 -18.46 -1.07 0.56
N ASP A 366 -18.32 0.03 1.32
CA ASP A 366 -17.86 -0.01 2.71
C ASP A 366 -18.76 -0.85 3.60
N ALA A 367 -20.08 -0.71 3.46
CA ALA A 367 -21.05 -1.48 4.24
C ALA A 367 -20.98 -2.98 3.91
N VAL A 368 -20.86 -3.33 2.62
CA VAL A 368 -20.69 -4.72 2.18
C VAL A 368 -19.41 -5.31 2.76
N PHE A 369 -18.28 -4.61 2.62
CA PHE A 369 -16.99 -5.09 3.09
C PHE A 369 -16.93 -5.20 4.63
N PHE A 370 -17.48 -4.21 5.34
CA PHE A 370 -17.61 -4.24 6.79
C PHE A 370 -18.40 -5.46 7.26
N THR A 371 -19.57 -5.70 6.65
CA THR A 371 -20.43 -6.82 7.05
C THR A 371 -19.81 -8.16 6.68
N CYS A 372 -19.10 -8.23 5.54
CA CYS A 372 -18.30 -9.38 5.12
C CYS A 372 -17.30 -9.77 6.23
N TRP A 373 -16.48 -8.82 6.70
CA TRP A 373 -15.52 -9.06 7.76
C TRP A 373 -16.15 -9.34 9.13
N GLN A 374 -17.23 -8.63 9.50
CA GLN A 374 -17.95 -8.93 10.73
C GLN A 374 -18.52 -10.35 10.74
N SER A 375 -19.04 -10.83 9.60
CA SER A 375 -19.49 -12.21 9.50
C SER A 375 -18.33 -13.20 9.64
N TYR A 376 -17.17 -12.85 9.09
CA TYR A 376 -15.98 -13.69 9.18
C TYR A 376 -15.48 -13.79 10.62
N ASP A 377 -15.20 -12.66 11.27
CA ASP A 377 -14.60 -12.60 12.61
C ASP A 377 -15.53 -13.24 13.66
N ASN A 378 -16.85 -13.08 13.53
CA ASN A 378 -17.82 -13.56 14.54
C ASN A 378 -18.35 -14.98 14.28
N VAL A 379 -18.31 -15.46 13.03
CA VAL A 379 -18.98 -16.73 12.65
C VAL A 379 -18.03 -17.64 11.88
N PHE A 380 -17.53 -17.21 10.72
CA PHE A 380 -16.81 -18.13 9.85
C PHE A 380 -15.47 -18.58 10.42
N TRP A 381 -14.72 -17.69 11.07
CA TRP A 381 -13.44 -18.05 11.69
C TRP A 381 -13.61 -19.19 12.70
N GLY A 382 -14.61 -19.06 13.59
CA GLY A 382 -14.91 -20.09 14.58
C GLY A 382 -15.48 -21.38 13.99
N LEU A 383 -16.31 -21.29 12.95
CA LEU A 383 -17.03 -22.43 12.34
C LEU A 383 -16.27 -23.16 11.23
N PHE A 384 -15.38 -22.49 10.52
CA PHE A 384 -14.68 -23.06 9.36
C PHE A 384 -13.16 -23.02 9.47
N GLY A 385 -12.63 -22.32 10.46
CA GLY A 385 -11.19 -22.14 10.67
C GLY A 385 -10.69 -20.82 10.10
N ASP A 386 -9.38 -20.61 10.23
CA ASP A 386 -8.72 -19.38 9.82
C ASP A 386 -8.74 -19.16 8.30
N GLY A 387 -9.31 -18.05 7.85
CA GLY A 387 -9.34 -17.62 6.45
C GLY A 387 -8.24 -16.64 6.08
N GLU A 388 -7.38 -16.26 7.02
CA GLU A 388 -6.30 -15.29 6.87
C GLU A 388 -4.91 -15.91 7.03
N ARG A 389 -4.81 -17.07 7.69
CA ARG A 389 -3.54 -17.76 7.96
C ARG A 389 -3.65 -19.26 7.70
N THR A 390 -2.57 -19.82 7.16
CA THR A 390 -2.43 -21.26 6.92
C THR A 390 -2.41 -22.02 8.24
N ILE A 391 -3.33 -22.99 8.41
CA ILE A 391 -3.39 -23.83 9.60
C ILE A 391 -2.48 -25.04 9.43
N GLY A 392 -1.73 -25.40 10.48
CA GLY A 392 -1.09 -26.71 10.55
C GLY A 392 0.16 -26.90 9.69
N ASP A 393 0.71 -25.82 9.11
CA ASP A 393 2.04 -25.85 8.48
C ASP A 393 3.13 -25.83 9.57
N ASN A 394 3.14 -26.87 10.39
CA ASN A 394 4.24 -27.26 11.27
C ASN A 394 5.21 -28.12 10.46
N THR A 395 5.64 -27.64 9.29
CA THR A 395 6.85 -28.19 8.70
C THR A 395 8.01 -27.70 9.56
N ARG A 396 8.44 -28.58 10.48
CA ARG A 396 9.77 -28.56 11.09
C ARG A 396 10.78 -28.13 10.02
N ARG A 397 11.36 -26.95 10.15
CA ARG A 397 12.67 -26.64 9.57
C ARG A 397 13.66 -26.52 10.71
#